data_AF-A0A519MP65-F1
#
_entry.id   AF-A0A519MP65-F1
#
_cell.length_a   1.000
_cell.length_b   1.000
_cell.length_c   1.000
_cell.angle_alpha   90.00
_cell.angle_beta   90.00
_cell.angle_gamma   90.00
#
_symmetry.space_group_name_H-M   'P 1'
#
loop_
_entity.id
_entity.type
_entity.pdbx_description
1 polymer ?
#
loop_
_entity_poly.entity_id
_entity_poly.type
_entity_poly.pdbx_seq_one_letter_code
_entity_poly.pdbx_strand_id
1 'polypeptide(L)' 'MIDSIISGWRNFIDKSEVTEKVAMKRASICAQCEYAKKGKLLLFLKDSLSEIEGMYCSDCGCPLSPKVRSNDNCPNDKW' A
#
# COMPACT_ATOMS: atom_id res chain seq x y z
N MET A 1 13.17 -16.91 28.40
CA MET A 1 12.17 -16.05 29.09
C MET A 1 12.26 -14.60 28.61
N ILE A 2 13.47 -14.01 28.53
CA ILE A 2 13.68 -12.68 27.93
C ILE A 2 13.50 -12.72 26.40
N ASP A 3 13.99 -13.77 25.72
CA ASP A 3 13.83 -13.94 24.26
C ASP A 3 12.36 -14.05 23.82
N SER A 4 11.51 -14.59 24.70
CA SER A 4 10.08 -14.78 24.51
C SER A 4 9.33 -13.44 24.52
N ILE A 5 9.82 -12.48 25.32
CA ILE A 5 9.26 -11.13 25.40
C ILE A 5 9.74 -10.30 24.21
N ILE A 6 11.03 -10.37 23.86
CA ILE A 6 11.59 -9.65 22.70
C ILE A 6 10.90 -10.06 21.39
N SER A 7 10.63 -11.35 21.19
CA SER A 7 9.88 -11.86 20.02
C SER A 7 8.40 -11.43 20.03
N GLY A 8 7.77 -11.33 21.20
CA GLY A 8 6.40 -10.82 21.35
C GLY A 8 6.26 -9.36 20.90
N TRP A 9 7.21 -8.50 21.27
CA TRP A 9 7.24 -7.09 20.84
C TRP A 9 7.53 -6.93 19.34
N ARG A 10 8.40 -7.80 18.78
CA ARG A 10 8.69 -7.82 17.34
C ARG A 10 7.45 -8.17 16.50
N ASN A 11 6.66 -9.14 16.96
CA ASN A 11 5.38 -9.53 16.35
C ASN A 11 4.24 -8.52 16.58
N PHE A 12 4.38 -7.58 17.51
CA PHE A 12 3.39 -6.53 17.74
C PHE A 12 3.62 -5.32 16.82
N ILE A 13 4.88 -5.02 16.51
CA ILE A 13 5.29 -3.86 15.71
C ILE A 13 5.24 -4.14 14.19
N ASP A 14 5.41 -5.40 13.76
CA ASP A 14 5.68 -5.77 12.36
C ASP A 14 4.48 -6.37 11.59
N LYS A 15 3.25 -6.27 12.10
CA LYS A 15 2.07 -6.89 11.44
C LYS A 15 1.47 -6.08 10.29
N SER A 16 2.33 -5.59 9.40
CA SER A 16 1.98 -5.47 7.99
C SER A 16 2.82 -6.51 7.27
N GLU A 17 2.21 -7.61 6.82
CA GLU A 17 2.91 -8.61 5.97
C GLU A 17 3.57 -7.92 4.76
N VAL A 18 2.99 -6.79 4.34
CA VAL A 18 3.58 -5.86 3.39
C VAL A 18 4.34 -4.74 4.10
N THR A 19 5.67 -4.84 4.14
CA THR A 19 6.49 -3.73 4.67
C THR A 19 6.26 -2.43 3.88
N GLU A 20 6.44 -1.26 4.52
CA GLU A 20 6.36 0.04 3.82
C GLU A 20 7.32 0.12 2.62
N LYS A 21 8.45 -0.59 2.65
CA LYS A 21 9.36 -0.71 1.49
C LYS A 21 8.70 -1.41 0.30
N VAL A 22 7.90 -2.44 0.55
CA VAL A 22 7.13 -3.12 -0.50
C VAL A 22 6.01 -2.21 -1.00
N ALA A 23 5.32 -1.51 -0.09
CA ALA A 23 4.30 -0.53 -0.46
C ALA A 23 4.86 0.59 -1.35
N MET A 24 6.04 1.15 -1.04
CA MET A 24 6.73 2.15 -1.87
C MET A 24 7.04 1.64 -3.28
N LYS A 25 7.53 0.40 -3.40
CA LYS A 25 7.80 -0.22 -4.71
C LYS A 25 6.52 -0.35 -5.53
N ARG A 26 5.46 -0.86 -4.91
CA ARG A 26 4.14 -1.03 -5.54
C ARG A 26 3.52 0.31 -5.92
N ALA A 27 3.69 1.34 -5.07
CA ALA A 27 3.25 2.71 -5.35
C ALA A 27 3.98 3.31 -6.54
N SER A 28 5.29 3.11 -6.67
CA SER A 28 6.07 3.56 -7.84
C SER A 28 5.55 2.94 -9.14
N ILE A 29 5.13 1.67 -9.11
CA ILE A 29 4.52 0.97 -10.25
C ILE A 29 3.13 1.56 -10.55
N CYS A 30 2.32 1.75 -9.51
CA CYS A 30 0.98 2.32 -9.64
C CYS A 30 1.01 3.78 -10.12
N ALA A 31 2.00 4.59 -9.74
CA ALA A 31 2.16 5.98 -10.17
C ALA A 31 2.38 6.12 -11.69
N GLN A 32 2.92 5.09 -12.33
CA GLN A 32 3.14 5.03 -13.79
C GLN A 32 2.05 4.23 -14.52
N CYS A 33 1.05 3.71 -13.81
CA CYS A 33 0.04 2.83 -14.36
C CYS A 33 -1.07 3.62 -15.07
N GLU A 34 -1.43 3.22 -16.30
CA GLU A 34 -2.53 3.81 -17.07
C GLU A 34 -3.90 3.75 -16.37
N TYR A 35 -4.08 2.78 -15.48
CA TYR A 35 -5.31 2.62 -14.72
C TYR A 35 -5.35 3.49 -13.46
N ALA A 36 -4.25 4.12 -13.04
CA ALA A 36 -4.22 4.97 -11.87
C ALA A 36 -4.84 6.34 -12.15
N LYS A 37 -5.94 6.66 -11.48
CA LYS A 37 -6.70 7.91 -11.67
C LYS A 37 -6.92 8.63 -10.36
N LYS A 38 -7.01 9.96 -10.39
CA LYS A 38 -7.33 10.78 -9.20
C LYS A 38 -8.83 10.67 -8.87
N GLY A 39 -9.13 10.37 -7.61
CA GLY A 39 -10.50 10.33 -7.10
C GLY A 39 -10.87 11.63 -6.39
N LYS A 40 -11.97 12.29 -6.80
CA LYS A 40 -12.42 13.55 -6.17
C LYS A 40 -12.66 13.42 -4.66
N LEU A 41 -13.14 12.26 -4.21
CA LEU A 41 -13.41 11.97 -2.80
C LEU A 41 -12.15 11.58 -2.01
N LEU A 42 -11.06 11.19 -2.69
CA LEU A 42 -9.83 10.73 -2.06
C LEU A 42 -8.78 11.83 -1.90
N LEU A 43 -9.02 13.03 -2.44
CA LEU A 43 -8.11 14.19 -2.34
C LEU A 43 -7.79 14.63 -0.90
N PHE A 44 -8.62 14.22 0.08
CA PHE A 44 -8.41 14.53 1.50
C PHE A 44 -7.58 13.45 2.23
N LEU A 45 -7.30 12.32 1.57
CA LEU A 45 -6.53 11.22 2.14
C LEU A 45 -5.02 11.54 2.03
N LYS A 46 -4.48 12.16 3.08
CA LYS A 46 -3.03 12.38 3.19
C LYS A 46 -2.30 11.06 3.39
N ASP A 47 -1.31 10.80 2.55
CA ASP A 47 -0.48 9.60 2.59
C ASP A 47 1.01 10.00 2.57
N SER A 48 1.88 9.16 3.12
CA SER A 48 3.33 9.28 2.96
C SER A 48 3.78 9.02 1.52
N LEU A 49 2.98 8.28 0.74
CA LEU A 49 3.21 7.97 -0.68
C LEU A 49 2.54 9.01 -1.58
N SER A 50 3.13 10.21 -1.64
CA SER A 50 2.61 11.37 -2.39
C SER A 50 2.35 11.11 -3.88
N GLU A 51 3.06 10.16 -4.49
CA GLU A 51 2.92 9.79 -5.90
C GLU A 51 1.58 9.13 -6.25
N ILE A 52 0.93 8.52 -5.27
CA ILE A 52 -0.38 7.86 -5.40
C ILE A 52 -1.44 8.47 -4.48
N GLU A 53 -1.14 9.62 -3.88
CA GLU A 53 -2.04 10.30 -2.94
C GLU A 53 -3.35 10.70 -3.63
N GLY A 54 -4.46 10.31 -3.01
CA GLY A 54 -5.79 10.56 -3.56
C GLY A 54 -6.11 9.81 -4.87
N MET A 55 -5.32 8.79 -5.22
CA MET A 55 -5.53 8.00 -6.44
C MET A 55 -6.23 6.67 -6.17
N TYR A 56 -6.90 6.16 -7.19
CA TYR A 56 -7.52 4.84 -7.23
C TYR A 56 -7.18 4.12 -8.54
N CYS A 57 -7.26 2.80 -8.54
CA CYS A 57 -7.16 1.99 -9.74
C CYS A 57 -8.53 1.95 -10.44
N SER A 58 -8.60 2.33 -11.71
CA SER A 58 -9.84 2.32 -12.49
C SER A 58 -10.23 0.94 -13.04
N ASP A 59 -9.35 -0.05 -12.90
CA ASP A 59 -9.62 -1.44 -13.28
C ASP A 59 -10.29 -2.21 -12.12
N CYS A 60 -9.67 -2.26 -10.93
CA CYS A 60 -10.28 -2.91 -9.75
C CYS A 60 -11.10 -1.97 -8.85
N GLY A 61 -11.09 -0.66 -9.08
CA GLY A 61 -11.81 0.33 -8.26
C GLY A 61 -11.17 0.64 -6.89
N CYS A 62 -10.05 0.00 -6.54
CA CYS A 62 -9.45 0.15 -5.21
C CYS A 62 -8.70 1.47 -5.05
N PRO A 63 -8.79 2.16 -3.89
CA PRO A 63 -7.86 3.24 -3.54
C PRO A 63 -6.42 2.72 -3.49
N LEU A 64 -5.47 3.44 -4.09
CA LEU A 64 -4.10 2.93 -4.26
C LEU A 64 -3.34 2.86 -2.92
N SER A 65 -3.49 3.86 -2.06
CA SER A 65 -2.87 3.93 -0.73
C SER A 65 -3.04 2.66 0.13
N PRO A 66 -4.26 2.13 0.34
CA PRO A 66 -4.45 0.85 1.02
C PRO A 66 -4.11 -0.36 0.14
N LYS A 67 -4.34 -0.30 -1.18
CA LYS A 67 -4.08 -1.43 -2.08
C LYS A 67 -2.60 -1.82 -2.06
N VAL A 68 -1.68 -0.87 -2.18
CA VAL A 68 -0.23 -1.16 -2.20
C VAL A 68 0.29 -1.74 -0.88
N ARG A 69 -0.43 -1.50 0.23
CA ARG A 69 -0.15 -2.04 1.57
C ARG A 69 -0.90 -3.33 1.89
N SER A 70 -1.74 -3.80 0.99
CA SER A 70 -2.53 -5.02 1.18
C SER A 70 -1.79 -6.26 0.68
N ASN A 71 -2.15 -7.43 1.22
CA ASN A 71 -1.71 -8.73 0.73
C ASN A 71 -2.38 -9.16 -0.58
N ASP A 72 -3.27 -8.33 -1.12
CA ASP A 72 -3.94 -8.58 -2.39
C ASP A 72 -3.00 -8.25 -3.56
N ASN A 73 -3.21 -8.92 -4.70
CA ASN A 73 -2.35 -8.79 -5.88
C ASN A 73 -2.88 -7.73 -6.85
N CYS A 74 -2.02 -7.21 -7.73
CA CYS A 74 -2.48 -6.42 -8.85
C CYS A 74 -3.29 -7.32 -9.82
N PRO A 75 -4.52 -6.95 -10.23
CA PRO A 75 -5.30 -7.75 -11.20
C PRO A 75 -4.64 -7.86 -12.58
N ASN A 76 -3.66 -6.99 -12.86
CA ASN A 76 -2.86 -6.97 -14.09
C ASN A 76 -1.45 -7.52 -13.88
N ASP A 77 -1.20 -8.21 -12.75
CA ASP A 77 0.07 -8.85 -12.37
C ASP A 77 1.29 -7.91 -12.44
N LYS A 78 1.08 -6.59 -12.25
CA LYS A 78 2.18 -5.60 -12.27
C LYS A 78 3.03 -5.63 -11.00
N TRP A 79 2.55 -6.26 -9.93
CA TRP A 79 3.24 -6.52 -8.66
C TRP A 79 2.46 -7.50 -7.77
#